data_AF-A0A949ARV5-F1
#
_entry.id   AF-A0A949ARV5-F1
#
_cell.length_a   1.000
_cell.length_b   1.000
_cell.length_c   1.000
_cell.angle_alpha   90.00
_cell.angle_beta   90.00
_cell.angle_gamma   90.00
#
_symmetry.space_group_name_H-M   'P 1'
#
loop_
_entity.id
_entity.type
_entity.pdbx_description
1 polymer ?
#
loop_
_entity_poly.entity_id
_entity_poly.type
_entity_poly.pdbx_seq_one_letter_code
_entity_poly.pdbx_strand_id
1 'polypeptide(L)'
;MDCQVAQNPTLKKESSMEKFVVGTRFFESKAENAEASLRKLRAFVLGALASGAEKVYVAVNVAEDKSGALNAPWGEKVVVFGVQPWGKFVMPLNAILLAARKELATGVGMLFASTEVVLNAKVVMSLMDHMDRKTYVVGAAMLGHDFQQGYHGPANGRMFPWNTLALWNPEYLYPIGFPLIGDGIPEDPSTAGVEELATGSALEDLRSSIAKLVTIEGVAWDTSSFDPERLAKHNAKMASKVTRPAEQLEWAQLSEPTVIHI
;
A
#
# COMPACT_ATOMS: atom_id res chain seq x y z
N MET A 1 30.24 19.38 -44.38
CA MET A 1 28.78 19.28 -44.15
C MET A 1 28.63 18.85 -42.71
N ASP A 2 28.51 19.84 -41.83
CA ASP A 2 28.44 19.63 -40.38
C ASP A 2 27.04 19.17 -39.99
N CYS A 3 26.95 17.94 -39.52
CA CYS A 3 25.73 17.39 -38.93
C CYS A 3 25.74 17.77 -37.44
N GLN A 4 25.11 18.91 -37.12
CA GLN A 4 24.89 19.31 -35.72
C GLN A 4 23.88 18.35 -35.09
N VAL A 5 24.37 17.52 -34.17
CA VAL A 5 23.54 16.71 -33.27
C VAL A 5 22.80 17.68 -32.36
N ALA A 6 21.52 17.89 -32.64
CA ALA A 6 20.63 18.65 -31.77
C ALA A 6 20.55 17.96 -30.41
N GLN A 7 20.99 18.66 -29.38
CA GLN A 7 20.84 18.26 -27.98
C GLN A 7 19.35 18.11 -27.68
N ASN A 8 18.97 16.90 -27.27
CA ASN A 8 17.61 16.55 -26.89
C ASN A 8 17.24 17.38 -25.64
N PRO A 9 16.24 18.29 -25.70
CA PRO A 9 15.88 19.09 -24.55
C PRO A 9 15.24 18.16 -23.52
N THR A 10 15.89 18.07 -22.36
CA THR A 10 15.37 17.67 -21.04
C THR A 10 13.88 17.34 -21.06
N LEU A 11 13.55 16.05 -21.03
CA LEU A 11 12.23 15.55 -20.64
C LEU A 11 11.92 16.15 -19.27
N LYS A 12 11.07 17.18 -19.25
CA LYS A 12 10.49 17.70 -18.01
C LYS A 12 9.85 16.52 -17.30
N LYS A 13 10.23 16.31 -16.03
CA LYS A 13 9.65 15.32 -15.14
C LYS A 13 8.16 15.69 -14.95
N GLU A 14 7.27 15.14 -15.78
CA GLU A 14 5.81 15.31 -15.65
C GLU A 14 5.27 14.45 -14.49
N SER A 15 5.75 14.69 -13.27
CA SER A 15 5.07 14.21 -12.06
C SER A 15 4.06 15.28 -11.65
N SER A 16 2.77 14.94 -11.73
CA SER A 16 1.66 15.86 -11.40
C SER A 16 1.03 15.58 -10.04
N MET A 17 1.59 14.65 -9.26
CA MET A 17 1.06 14.32 -7.93
C MET A 17 1.78 15.15 -6.87
N GLU A 18 1.18 16.27 -6.49
CA GLU A 18 1.72 17.18 -5.46
C GLU A 18 1.11 16.97 -4.08
N LYS A 19 -0.02 16.26 -4.03
CA LYS A 19 -0.83 16.06 -2.82
C LYS A 19 -1.16 14.60 -2.63
N PHE A 20 -1.28 14.20 -1.37
CA PHE A 20 -1.69 12.85 -1.00
C PHE A 20 -2.54 12.84 0.27
N VAL A 21 -3.33 11.79 0.41
CA VAL A 21 -4.00 11.38 1.64
C VAL A 21 -3.43 10.04 2.10
N VAL A 22 -3.59 9.72 3.38
CA VAL A 22 -3.09 8.47 3.96
C VAL A 22 -4.26 7.60 4.41
N GLY A 23 -4.19 6.30 4.13
CA GLY A 23 -5.12 5.29 4.62
C GLY A 23 -4.42 4.24 5.46
N THR A 24 -5.02 3.89 6.61
CA THR A 24 -4.62 2.70 7.38
C THR A 24 -5.83 1.92 7.85
N ARG A 25 -5.65 0.62 7.94
CA ARG A 25 -6.57 -0.30 8.64
C ARG A 25 -6.12 -0.42 10.08
N PHE A 26 -7.05 -0.57 11.01
CA PHE A 26 -6.71 -0.62 12.42
C PHE A 26 -7.72 -1.40 13.26
N PHE A 27 -7.22 -2.20 14.21
CA PHE A 27 -7.97 -2.69 15.36
C PHE A 27 -7.01 -3.26 16.40
N GLU A 28 -7.44 -3.30 17.65
CA GLU A 28 -6.80 -4.05 18.73
C GLU A 28 -7.79 -5.02 19.36
N SER A 29 -7.54 -6.33 19.27
CA SER A 29 -8.46 -7.35 19.78
C SER A 29 -8.24 -7.71 21.26
N LYS A 30 -7.15 -7.24 21.86
CA LYS A 30 -6.75 -7.50 23.25
C LYS A 30 -6.93 -6.25 24.11
N ALA A 31 -7.78 -6.33 25.12
CA ALA A 31 -8.11 -5.19 25.96
C ALA A 31 -6.88 -4.65 26.72
N GLU A 32 -5.96 -5.54 27.11
CA GLU A 32 -4.70 -5.21 27.78
C GLU A 32 -3.75 -4.37 26.90
N ASN A 33 -3.90 -4.43 25.57
CA ASN A 33 -3.09 -3.66 24.63
C ASN A 33 -3.78 -2.39 24.12
N ALA A 34 -5.07 -2.20 24.45
CA ALA A 34 -5.93 -1.15 23.90
C ALA A 34 -5.27 0.24 23.93
N GLU A 35 -4.76 0.65 25.10
CA GLU A 35 -4.14 1.96 25.27
C GLU A 35 -2.84 2.09 24.46
N ALA A 36 -1.99 1.05 24.46
CA ALA A 36 -0.73 1.06 23.72
C ALA A 36 -0.97 1.14 22.20
N SER A 37 -1.92 0.37 21.69
CA SER A 37 -2.31 0.36 20.28
C SER A 37 -2.94 1.69 19.86
N LEU A 38 -3.78 2.31 20.71
CA LEU A 38 -4.32 3.64 20.45
C LEU A 38 -3.22 4.72 20.43
N ARG A 39 -2.24 4.66 21.35
CA ARG A 39 -1.07 5.56 21.33
C ARG A 39 -0.26 5.39 20.05
N LYS A 40 -0.05 4.15 19.60
CA LYS A 40 0.63 3.85 18.33
C LYS A 40 -0.12 4.43 17.13
N LEU A 41 -1.45 4.28 17.07
CA LEU A 41 -2.27 4.89 16.03
C LEU A 41 -2.16 6.42 16.03
N ARG A 42 -2.19 7.06 17.21
CA ARG A 42 -2.00 8.52 17.32
C ARG A 42 -0.64 8.96 16.80
N ALA A 43 0.42 8.26 17.18
CA ALA A 43 1.77 8.56 16.69
C ALA A 43 1.87 8.42 15.16
N PHE A 44 1.26 7.37 14.59
CA PHE A 44 1.16 7.19 13.14
C PHE A 44 0.41 8.34 12.46
N VAL A 45 -0.76 8.72 12.97
CA VAL A 45 -1.57 9.83 12.43
C VAL A 45 -0.80 11.15 12.47
N LEU A 46 -0.11 11.45 13.58
CA LEU A 46 0.74 12.64 13.69
C LEU A 46 1.89 12.61 12.69
N GLY A 47 2.56 11.46 12.53
CA GLY A 47 3.63 11.28 11.55
C GLY A 47 3.15 11.45 10.10
N ALA A 48 1.99 10.90 9.76
CA ALA A 48 1.36 11.06 8.44
C ALA A 48 1.06 12.54 8.13
N LEU A 49 0.45 13.27 9.07
CA LEU A 49 0.16 14.70 8.92
C LEU A 49 1.45 15.54 8.84
N ALA A 50 2.44 15.25 9.68
CA ALA A 50 3.75 15.91 9.65
C ALA A 50 4.53 15.64 8.35
N SER A 51 4.21 14.54 7.65
CA SER A 51 4.78 14.22 6.34
C SER A 51 4.11 14.96 5.18
N GLY A 52 3.05 15.75 5.45
CA GLY A 52 2.35 16.55 4.44
C GLY A 52 1.01 15.99 3.98
N ALA A 53 0.47 14.95 4.63
CA ALA A 53 -0.84 14.41 4.27
C ALA A 53 -1.95 15.45 4.42
N GLU A 54 -2.80 15.58 3.39
CA GLU A 54 -3.96 16.48 3.44
C GLU A 54 -4.98 15.98 4.48
N LYS A 55 -5.19 14.66 4.51
CA LYS A 55 -6.05 13.93 5.44
C LYS A 55 -5.54 12.53 5.74
N VAL A 56 -5.96 11.98 6.87
CA VAL A 56 -5.70 10.59 7.28
C VAL A 56 -7.03 9.86 7.49
N TYR A 57 -7.20 8.72 6.83
CA TYR A 57 -8.37 7.85 6.91
C TYR A 57 -8.01 6.58 7.69
N VAL A 58 -8.80 6.26 8.70
CA VAL A 58 -8.62 5.08 9.55
C VAL A 58 -9.88 4.23 9.49
N ALA A 59 -9.78 3.07 8.83
CA ALA A 59 -10.82 2.05 8.84
C ALA A 59 -10.66 1.16 10.08
N VAL A 60 -11.67 1.13 10.95
CA VAL A 60 -11.65 0.38 12.20
C VAL A 60 -12.52 -0.87 12.12
N ASN A 61 -11.99 -2.03 12.52
CA ASN A 61 -12.78 -3.26 12.62
C ASN A 61 -13.73 -3.17 13.82
N VAL A 62 -15.01 -2.85 13.57
CA VAL A 62 -16.00 -2.64 14.66
C VAL A 62 -16.22 -3.90 15.48
N ALA A 63 -16.10 -5.08 14.86
CA ALA A 63 -16.38 -6.35 15.52
C ALA A 63 -15.27 -6.76 16.51
N GLU A 64 -14.03 -6.33 16.28
CA GLU A 64 -12.87 -6.78 17.05
C GLU A 64 -12.19 -5.68 17.86
N ASP A 65 -12.35 -4.40 17.49
CA ASP A 65 -11.61 -3.31 18.13
C ASP A 65 -12.04 -3.08 19.58
N LYS A 66 -11.04 -3.08 20.46
CA LYS A 66 -11.13 -2.74 21.89
C LYS A 66 -10.31 -1.50 22.25
N SER A 67 -9.64 -0.88 21.28
CA SER A 67 -8.79 0.30 21.52
C SER A 67 -9.60 1.56 21.84
N GLY A 68 -10.86 1.62 21.40
CA GLY A 68 -11.69 2.83 21.46
C GLY A 68 -11.36 3.85 20.37
N ALA A 69 -10.68 3.45 19.29
CA ALA A 69 -10.26 4.34 18.22
C ALA A 69 -11.42 5.13 17.60
N LEU A 70 -12.60 4.53 17.46
CA LEU A 70 -13.80 5.21 16.92
C LEU A 70 -14.28 6.38 17.78
N ASN A 71 -14.10 6.29 19.10
CA ASN A 71 -14.61 7.28 20.06
C ASN A 71 -13.52 8.23 20.56
N ALA A 72 -12.27 8.03 20.15
CA ALA A 72 -11.17 8.89 20.54
C ALA A 72 -11.33 10.29 19.89
N PRO A 73 -10.87 11.36 20.56
CA PRO A 73 -10.84 12.67 19.95
C PRO A 73 -9.77 12.71 18.86
N TRP A 74 -10.19 13.11 17.66
CA TRP A 74 -9.33 13.29 16.49
C TRP A 74 -9.45 14.72 15.94
N GLY A 75 -8.40 15.21 15.29
CA GLY A 75 -8.44 16.53 14.63
C GLY A 75 -9.22 16.50 13.32
N GLU A 76 -9.57 17.68 12.78
CA GLU A 76 -10.42 17.83 11.59
C GLU A 76 -9.88 17.16 10.31
N LYS A 77 -8.55 16.95 10.24
CA LYS A 77 -7.89 16.26 9.12
C LYS A 77 -7.90 14.73 9.24
N VAL A 78 -8.54 14.18 10.26
CA VAL A 78 -8.52 12.73 10.55
C VAL A 78 -9.96 12.22 10.49
N VAL A 79 -10.19 11.23 9.62
CA VAL A 79 -11.49 10.59 9.44
C VAL A 79 -11.38 9.15 9.92
N VAL A 80 -12.01 8.85 11.04
CA VAL A 80 -12.06 7.50 11.61
C VAL A 80 -13.47 6.96 11.47
N PHE A 81 -13.62 5.75 10.93
CA PHE A 81 -14.92 5.16 10.67
C PHE A 81 -14.88 3.64 10.83
N GLY A 82 -16.04 3.08 11.20
CA GLY A 82 -16.20 1.65 11.37
C GLY A 82 -16.42 0.92 10.05
N VAL A 83 -15.83 -0.25 9.91
CA VAL A 83 -16.05 -1.16 8.78
C VAL A 83 -16.64 -2.48 9.26
N GLN A 84 -17.78 -2.86 8.69
CA GLN A 84 -18.44 -4.14 8.89
C GLN A 84 -19.24 -4.54 7.64
N PRO A 85 -19.11 -5.77 7.10
CA PRO A 85 -18.15 -6.80 7.52
C PRO A 85 -16.68 -6.38 7.27
N TRP A 86 -15.75 -6.88 8.09
CA TRP A 86 -14.32 -6.54 7.97
C TRP A 86 -13.59 -7.27 6.83
N GLY A 87 -14.03 -8.47 6.47
CA GLY A 87 -13.28 -9.33 5.56
C GLY A 87 -11.90 -9.69 6.13
N LYS A 88 -10.86 -9.71 5.29
CA LYS A 88 -9.47 -9.95 5.73
C LYS A 88 -8.59 -8.72 5.49
N PHE A 89 -8.64 -8.18 4.28
CA PHE A 89 -7.78 -7.11 3.76
C PHE A 89 -8.56 -6.11 2.91
N VAL A 90 -9.35 -6.58 1.96
CA VAL A 90 -9.93 -5.79 0.86
C VAL A 90 -11.02 -4.84 1.32
N MET A 91 -11.99 -5.30 2.13
CA MET A 91 -13.13 -4.48 2.54
C MET A 91 -12.73 -3.15 3.20
N PRO A 92 -11.85 -3.12 4.22
CA PRO A 92 -11.41 -1.86 4.80
C PRO A 92 -10.57 -0.99 3.86
N LEU A 93 -9.83 -1.55 2.90
CA LEU A 93 -9.12 -0.75 1.89
C LEU A 93 -10.11 -0.05 0.94
N ASN A 94 -11.11 -0.79 0.45
CA ASN A 94 -12.17 -0.23 -0.39
C ASN A 94 -13.03 0.78 0.35
N ALA A 95 -13.30 0.55 1.64
CA ALA A 95 -14.00 1.52 2.47
C ALA A 95 -13.20 2.82 2.65
N ILE A 96 -11.86 2.74 2.75
CA ILE A 96 -10.98 3.91 2.74
C ILE A 96 -11.08 4.67 1.42
N LEU A 97 -11.02 3.97 0.27
CA LEU A 97 -11.17 4.61 -1.05
C LEU A 97 -12.52 5.34 -1.15
N LEU A 98 -13.59 4.72 -0.67
CA LEU A 98 -14.92 5.34 -0.65
C LEU A 98 -14.96 6.56 0.28
N ALA A 99 -14.33 6.50 1.45
CA ALA A 99 -14.26 7.61 2.40
C ALA A 99 -13.44 8.79 1.83
N ALA A 100 -12.37 8.50 1.08
CA ALA A 100 -11.49 9.48 0.45
C ALA A 100 -11.97 9.98 -0.92
N ARG A 101 -13.15 9.55 -1.40
CA ARG A 101 -13.62 9.79 -2.78
C ARG A 101 -13.56 11.24 -3.26
N LYS A 102 -13.76 12.23 -2.37
CA LYS A 102 -13.74 13.64 -2.75
C LYS A 102 -12.34 14.09 -3.12
N GLU A 103 -11.36 13.67 -2.34
CA GLU A 103 -9.95 13.94 -2.53
C GLU A 103 -9.43 13.19 -3.77
N LEU A 104 -9.75 11.89 -3.88
CA LEU A 104 -9.32 11.05 -5.00
C LEU A 104 -9.88 11.55 -6.35
N ALA A 105 -11.12 12.05 -6.38
CA ALA A 105 -11.73 12.64 -7.58
C ALA A 105 -11.01 13.91 -8.09
N THR A 106 -10.14 14.52 -7.27
CA THR A 106 -9.33 15.68 -7.64
C THR A 106 -7.87 15.33 -7.97
N GLY A 107 -7.56 14.03 -8.09
CA GLY A 107 -6.22 13.55 -8.43
C GLY A 107 -5.24 13.47 -7.25
N VAL A 108 -5.72 13.63 -6.01
CA VAL A 108 -4.90 13.48 -4.81
C VAL A 108 -4.47 12.02 -4.63
N GLY A 109 -3.18 11.78 -4.46
CA GLY A 109 -2.61 10.44 -4.29
C GLY A 109 -3.14 9.70 -3.07
N MET A 110 -3.22 8.37 -3.15
CA MET A 110 -3.65 7.51 -2.04
C MET A 110 -2.46 6.72 -1.49
N LEU A 111 -1.91 7.15 -0.35
CA LEU A 111 -0.86 6.41 0.35
C LEU A 111 -1.49 5.43 1.34
N PHE A 112 -1.34 4.13 1.08
CA PHE A 112 -1.59 3.12 2.11
C PHE A 112 -0.31 2.89 2.90
N ALA A 113 -0.45 2.91 4.23
CA ALA A 113 0.67 2.67 5.14
C ALA A 113 0.21 1.93 6.40
N SER A 114 1.03 0.99 6.87
CA SER A 114 0.83 0.33 8.16
C SER A 114 1.22 1.26 9.30
N THR A 115 0.53 1.14 10.44
CA THR A 115 0.93 1.80 11.70
C THR A 115 2.30 1.34 12.22
N GLU A 116 2.89 0.29 11.64
CA GLU A 116 4.23 -0.20 11.92
C GLU A 116 5.34 0.58 11.19
N VAL A 117 4.98 1.40 10.21
CA VAL A 117 5.93 2.17 9.41
C VAL A 117 6.06 3.59 9.98
N VAL A 118 7.29 4.07 10.05
CA VAL A 118 7.57 5.48 10.37
C VAL A 118 7.47 6.30 9.10
N LEU A 119 6.41 7.09 8.98
CA LEU A 119 6.24 8.05 7.89
C LEU A 119 6.99 9.35 8.21
N ASN A 120 7.73 9.84 7.23
CA ASN A 120 8.30 11.18 7.23
C ASN A 120 8.25 11.77 5.81
N ALA A 121 8.42 13.08 5.70
CA ALA A 121 8.33 13.79 4.42
C ALA A 121 9.32 13.24 3.37
N LYS A 122 10.54 12.85 3.76
CA LYS A 122 11.54 12.32 2.80
C LYS A 122 11.05 11.03 2.15
N VAL A 123 10.52 10.11 2.95
CA VAL A 123 9.98 8.83 2.46
C VAL A 123 8.85 9.05 1.47
N VAL A 124 7.90 9.94 1.80
CA VAL A 124 6.77 10.21 0.91
C VAL A 124 7.21 10.94 -0.36
N MET A 125 8.10 11.93 -0.26
CA MET A 125 8.66 12.61 -1.42
C MET A 125 9.38 11.63 -2.36
N SER A 126 10.15 10.67 -1.83
CA SER A 126 10.76 9.62 -2.64
C SER A 126 9.72 8.80 -3.41
N LEU A 127 8.63 8.37 -2.78
CA LEU A 127 7.55 7.67 -3.50
C LEU A 127 6.93 8.54 -4.60
N MET A 128 6.63 9.81 -4.29
CA MET A 128 6.04 10.76 -5.24
C MET A 128 6.97 11.06 -6.42
N ASP A 129 8.28 11.09 -6.18
CA ASP A 129 9.31 11.35 -7.21
C ASP A 129 9.38 10.26 -8.29
N HIS A 130 8.94 9.04 -7.96
CA HIS A 130 8.84 7.91 -8.89
C HIS A 130 7.44 7.74 -9.48
N MET A 131 6.44 8.50 -9.02
CA MET A 131 5.10 8.49 -9.58
C MET A 131 5.05 9.32 -10.87
N ASP A 132 4.65 8.69 -11.97
CA ASP A 132 4.38 9.35 -13.24
C ASP A 132 3.01 8.91 -13.79
N ARG A 133 2.60 9.49 -14.93
CA ARG A 133 1.29 9.22 -15.55
C ARG A 133 1.06 7.76 -15.95
N LYS A 134 2.11 6.96 -16.13
CA LYS A 134 1.99 5.53 -16.48
C LYS A 134 2.06 4.64 -15.24
N THR A 135 2.36 5.22 -14.09
CA THR A 135 2.58 4.48 -12.85
C THR A 135 1.26 4.42 -12.08
N TYR A 136 0.77 3.21 -11.80
CA TYR A 136 -0.44 3.04 -10.98
C TYR A 136 -0.13 2.91 -9.49
N VAL A 137 1.06 2.39 -9.16
CA VAL A 137 1.53 2.26 -7.78
C VAL A 137 3.05 2.40 -7.68
N VAL A 138 3.51 3.08 -6.64
CA VAL A 138 4.90 3.10 -6.19
C VAL A 138 4.94 2.60 -4.75
N GLY A 139 5.69 1.54 -4.47
CA GLY A 139 5.90 1.05 -3.10
C GLY A 139 7.35 1.05 -2.68
N ALA A 140 7.57 1.11 -1.37
CA ALA A 140 8.90 1.00 -0.80
C ALA A 140 9.36 -0.46 -0.74
N ALA A 141 10.55 -0.75 -1.27
CA ALA A 141 11.25 -1.99 -1.02
C ALA A 141 11.58 -2.08 0.47
N MET A 142 10.94 -3.03 1.14
CA MET A 142 11.14 -3.33 2.56
C MET A 142 11.74 -4.72 2.74
N LEU A 143 12.29 -5.00 3.92
CA LEU A 143 12.79 -6.34 4.23
C LEU A 143 11.72 -7.41 3.96
N GLY A 144 12.14 -8.47 3.27
CA GLY A 144 11.28 -9.57 2.84
C GLY A 144 10.88 -9.50 1.37
N HIS A 145 11.03 -8.34 0.72
CA HIS A 145 10.94 -8.26 -0.75
C HIS A 145 12.12 -8.94 -1.41
N ASP A 146 11.87 -9.55 -2.56
CA ASP A 146 12.90 -10.04 -3.49
C ASP A 146 13.29 -8.91 -4.47
N PHE A 147 13.69 -7.76 -3.91
CA PHE A 147 14.09 -6.59 -4.68
C PHE A 147 15.40 -6.86 -5.45
N GLN A 148 15.44 -6.41 -6.69
CA GLN A 148 16.56 -6.57 -7.61
C GLN A 148 16.68 -5.31 -8.46
N GLN A 149 17.70 -4.49 -8.22
CA GLN A 149 17.91 -3.23 -8.93
C GLN A 149 17.83 -3.42 -10.45
N GLY A 150 16.99 -2.64 -11.13
CA GLY A 150 16.85 -2.66 -12.58
C GLY A 150 16.02 -3.82 -13.14
N TYR A 151 15.43 -4.66 -12.28
CA TYR A 151 14.49 -5.68 -12.71
C TYR A 151 13.25 -5.04 -13.36
N HIS A 152 12.78 -5.67 -14.44
CA HIS A 152 11.56 -5.31 -15.15
C HIS A 152 10.92 -6.59 -15.69
N GLY A 153 9.74 -6.94 -15.17
CA GLY A 153 9.05 -8.16 -15.58
C GLY A 153 7.92 -8.58 -14.64
N PRO A 154 7.35 -9.78 -14.87
CA PRO A 154 6.28 -10.35 -14.07
C PRO A 154 6.67 -10.52 -12.59
N ALA A 155 5.81 -10.07 -11.70
CA ALA A 155 6.08 -10.04 -10.26
C ALA A 155 5.19 -11.03 -9.51
N ASN A 156 5.78 -11.70 -8.53
CA ASN A 156 5.02 -12.35 -7.47
C ASN A 156 4.84 -11.40 -6.27
N GLY A 157 4.13 -11.85 -5.23
CA GLY A 157 3.87 -11.05 -4.05
C GLY A 157 5.07 -10.63 -3.21
N ARG A 158 6.30 -11.08 -3.50
CA ARG A 158 7.54 -10.57 -2.86
C ARG A 158 8.30 -9.57 -3.73
N MET A 159 7.98 -9.50 -5.02
CA MET A 159 8.57 -8.53 -5.96
C MET A 159 7.68 -7.31 -6.14
N PHE A 160 6.44 -7.37 -5.66
CA PHE A 160 5.44 -6.33 -5.89
C PHE A 160 5.28 -5.35 -4.71
N PRO A 161 4.95 -4.06 -4.96
CA PRO A 161 4.64 -3.06 -3.93
C PRO A 161 3.58 -3.46 -2.90
N TRP A 162 3.95 -3.57 -1.62
CA TRP A 162 2.99 -3.85 -0.54
C TRP A 162 2.26 -2.60 -0.04
N ASN A 163 0.96 -2.71 0.21
CA ASN A 163 0.15 -1.69 0.92
C ASN A 163 0.64 -1.36 2.34
N THR A 164 1.65 -2.07 2.84
CA THR A 164 2.38 -1.69 4.06
C THR A 164 3.04 -0.31 3.92
N LEU A 165 3.48 0.06 2.71
CA LEU A 165 3.91 1.41 2.35
C LEU A 165 3.88 1.56 0.82
N ALA A 166 2.73 1.95 0.26
CA ALA A 166 2.55 2.13 -1.18
C ALA A 166 1.66 3.33 -1.52
N LEU A 167 2.14 4.18 -2.42
CA LEU A 167 1.43 5.31 -2.99
C LEU A 167 0.76 4.89 -4.30
N TRP A 168 -0.56 5.02 -4.34
CA TRP A 168 -1.38 4.68 -5.49
C TRP A 168 -1.85 5.92 -6.24
N ASN A 169 -1.92 5.80 -7.55
CA ASN A 169 -2.54 6.78 -8.41
C ASN A 169 -4.07 6.59 -8.44
N PRO A 170 -4.86 7.59 -7.98
CA PRO A 170 -6.31 7.47 -7.88
C PRO A 170 -6.99 7.27 -9.25
N GLU A 171 -6.41 7.76 -10.35
CA GLU A 171 -6.98 7.61 -11.69
C GLU A 171 -7.09 6.14 -12.11
N TYR A 172 -6.23 5.28 -11.54
CA TYR A 172 -6.20 3.84 -11.77
C TYR A 172 -6.95 3.09 -10.69
N LEU A 173 -6.63 3.36 -9.42
CA LEU A 173 -7.16 2.55 -8.32
C LEU A 173 -8.64 2.83 -8.03
N TYR A 174 -9.09 4.09 -8.04
CA TYR A 174 -10.44 4.45 -7.58
C TYR A 174 -11.58 3.82 -8.44
N PRO A 175 -11.47 3.72 -9.78
CA PRO A 175 -12.50 3.11 -10.60
C PRO A 175 -12.77 1.62 -10.32
N ILE A 176 -11.77 0.88 -9.85
CA ILE A 176 -11.89 -0.58 -9.66
C ILE A 176 -11.81 -1.03 -8.20
N GLY A 177 -11.18 -0.22 -7.34
CA GLY A 177 -10.81 -0.61 -5.99
C GLY A 177 -9.83 -1.79 -5.95
N PHE A 178 -9.73 -2.40 -4.78
CA PHE A 178 -9.07 -3.69 -4.58
C PHE A 178 -10.06 -4.82 -4.90
N PRO A 179 -9.74 -5.76 -5.81
CA PRO A 179 -10.60 -6.88 -6.14
C PRO A 179 -10.87 -7.78 -4.93
N LEU A 180 -12.10 -8.28 -4.82
CA LEU A 180 -12.52 -9.13 -3.69
C LEU A 180 -11.71 -10.43 -3.56
N ILE A 181 -11.08 -10.90 -4.65
CA ILE A 181 -10.23 -12.10 -4.62
C ILE A 181 -9.03 -11.94 -3.69
N GLY A 182 -8.60 -10.70 -3.38
CA GLY A 182 -7.56 -10.43 -2.37
C GLY A 182 -7.97 -10.80 -0.94
N ASP A 183 -9.27 -10.98 -0.67
CA ASP A 183 -9.79 -11.53 0.59
C ASP A 183 -9.81 -13.07 0.62
N GLY A 184 -9.24 -13.70 -0.41
CA GLY A 184 -9.12 -15.14 -0.59
C GLY A 184 -10.13 -15.69 -1.60
N ILE A 185 -9.79 -16.85 -2.19
CA ILE A 185 -10.70 -17.59 -3.06
C ILE A 185 -11.90 -18.12 -2.24
N PRO A 186 -13.12 -18.18 -2.81
CA PRO A 186 -14.31 -18.59 -2.06
C PRO A 186 -14.18 -19.96 -1.37
N GLU A 187 -13.50 -20.90 -2.02
CA GLU A 187 -13.31 -22.27 -1.53
C GLU A 187 -12.21 -22.39 -0.47
N ASP A 188 -11.26 -21.44 -0.42
CA ASP A 188 -10.17 -21.40 0.54
C ASP A 188 -9.84 -19.95 0.97
N PRO A 189 -10.51 -19.45 2.03
CA PRO A 189 -10.24 -18.13 2.58
C PRO A 189 -8.83 -17.98 3.20
N SER A 190 -8.05 -19.06 3.36
CA SER A 190 -6.67 -19.00 3.85
C SER A 190 -5.71 -18.38 2.84
N THR A 191 -6.15 -18.29 1.58
CA THR A 191 -5.45 -17.64 0.48
C THR A 191 -5.46 -16.12 0.55
N ALA A 192 -6.15 -15.50 1.52
CA ALA A 192 -6.25 -14.04 1.63
C ALA A 192 -4.91 -13.31 1.85
N GLY A 193 -4.82 -12.09 1.32
CA GLY A 193 -3.70 -11.16 1.45
C GLY A 193 -2.89 -10.98 0.16
N VAL A 194 -2.00 -9.99 0.17
CA VAL A 194 -1.27 -9.53 -1.04
C VAL A 194 -2.25 -9.04 -2.11
N GLU A 195 -3.30 -8.35 -1.66
CA GLU A 195 -4.36 -7.82 -2.50
C GLU A 195 -3.86 -6.82 -3.57
N GLU A 196 -2.71 -6.20 -3.33
CA GLU A 196 -1.98 -5.39 -4.30
C GLU A 196 -1.69 -6.14 -5.60
N LEU A 197 -1.40 -7.44 -5.57
CA LEU A 197 -1.00 -8.20 -6.76
C LEU A 197 -2.19 -8.42 -7.69
N ALA A 198 -3.31 -8.91 -7.15
CA ALA A 198 -4.56 -9.07 -7.91
C ALA A 198 -5.06 -7.73 -8.46
N THR A 199 -4.89 -6.63 -7.70
CA THR A 199 -5.19 -5.27 -8.17
C THR A 199 -4.30 -4.88 -9.34
N GLY A 200 -2.98 -5.09 -9.23
CA GLY A 200 -2.02 -4.80 -10.29
C GLY A 200 -2.34 -5.54 -11.58
N SER A 201 -2.63 -6.84 -11.47
CA SER A 201 -2.99 -7.67 -12.63
C SER A 201 -4.24 -7.16 -13.33
N ALA A 202 -5.31 -6.91 -12.57
CA ALA A 202 -6.54 -6.37 -13.12
C ALA A 202 -6.35 -4.99 -13.76
N LEU A 203 -5.48 -4.14 -13.21
CA LEU A 203 -5.17 -2.83 -13.79
C LEU A 203 -4.41 -2.94 -15.11
N GLU A 204 -3.45 -3.85 -15.22
CA GLU A 204 -2.66 -4.04 -16.43
C GLU A 204 -3.48 -4.64 -17.57
N ASP A 205 -4.45 -5.51 -17.27
CA ASP A 205 -5.43 -6.00 -18.26
C ASP A 205 -6.35 -4.88 -18.77
N LEU A 206 -6.68 -3.91 -17.92
CA LEU A 206 -7.57 -2.80 -18.28
C LEU A 206 -6.84 -1.63 -18.94
N ARG A 207 -5.57 -1.40 -18.59
CA ARG A 207 -4.81 -0.19 -18.98
C ARG A 207 -3.32 -0.48 -19.05
N SER A 208 -2.66 0.02 -20.12
CA SER A 208 -1.19 0.09 -20.18
C SER A 208 -0.66 0.99 -19.06
N SER A 209 -0.20 0.37 -17.99
CA SER A 209 0.32 1.02 -16.79
C SER A 209 1.30 0.09 -16.08
N ILE A 210 2.08 0.60 -15.13
CA ILE A 210 3.16 -0.18 -14.49
C ILE A 210 3.26 0.10 -12.99
N ALA A 211 3.64 -0.93 -12.23
CA ALA A 211 4.03 -0.79 -10.83
C ALA A 211 5.53 -0.48 -10.70
N LYS A 212 5.90 0.21 -9.64
CA LYS A 212 7.30 0.45 -9.27
C LYS A 212 7.55 0.07 -7.82
N LEU A 213 8.58 -0.74 -7.59
CA LEU A 213 9.12 -1.01 -6.26
C LEU A 213 10.44 -0.26 -6.13
N VAL A 214 10.58 0.60 -5.12
CA VAL A 214 11.71 1.53 -5.03
C VAL A 214 12.45 1.41 -3.71
N THR A 215 13.78 1.49 -3.74
CA THR A 215 14.57 1.59 -2.52
C THR A 215 14.47 3.00 -1.92
N ILE A 216 14.27 3.10 -0.61
CA ILE A 216 14.17 4.38 0.10
C ILE A 216 15.08 4.35 1.32
N GLU A 217 15.96 5.34 1.41
CA GLU A 217 16.85 5.49 2.57
C GLU A 217 16.05 5.67 3.87
N GLY A 218 16.46 4.94 4.91
CA GLY A 218 15.81 5.01 6.23
C GLY A 218 14.53 4.18 6.38
N VAL A 219 14.05 3.54 5.32
CA VAL A 219 13.00 2.52 5.41
C VAL A 219 13.66 1.17 5.65
N ALA A 220 13.92 0.85 6.93
CA ALA A 220 14.40 -0.46 7.34
C ALA A 220 13.38 -1.11 8.27
N TRP A 221 12.95 -2.33 7.92
CA TRP A 221 12.24 -3.19 8.87
C TRP A 221 13.30 -4.05 9.56
N ASP A 222 13.61 -3.74 10.82
CA ASP A 222 14.65 -4.44 11.58
C ASP A 222 14.14 -5.78 12.13
N THR A 223 14.74 -6.88 11.67
CA THR A 223 14.46 -8.24 12.13
C THR A 223 15.65 -8.88 12.86
N SER A 224 16.74 -8.14 13.06
CA SER A 224 17.98 -8.66 13.65
C SER A 224 17.82 -9.20 15.07
N SER A 225 16.75 -8.80 15.76
CA SER A 225 16.41 -9.19 17.13
C SER A 225 15.40 -10.33 17.24
N PHE A 226 15.06 -11.02 16.14
CA PHE A 226 14.02 -12.05 16.16
C PHE A 226 14.54 -13.33 16.82
N ASP A 227 13.77 -13.84 17.78
CA ASP A 227 13.97 -15.19 18.30
C ASP A 227 13.64 -16.25 17.22
N PRO A 228 14.10 -17.51 17.39
CA PRO A 228 13.90 -18.56 16.38
C PRO A 228 12.43 -18.84 16.02
N GLU A 229 11.50 -18.69 16.98
CA GLU A 229 10.07 -18.92 16.73
C GLU A 229 9.48 -17.78 15.89
N ARG A 230 9.86 -16.54 16.20
CA ARG A 230 9.49 -15.35 15.44
C ARG A 230 10.09 -15.36 14.04
N LEU A 231 11.31 -15.87 13.88
CA LEU A 231 11.94 -16.07 12.57
C LEU A 231 11.20 -17.13 11.75
N ALA A 232 10.82 -18.27 12.34
CA ALA A 232 10.02 -19.29 11.66
C ALA A 232 8.66 -18.75 11.19
N LYS A 233 7.98 -17.98 12.05
CA LYS A 233 6.73 -17.28 11.69
C LYS A 233 6.95 -16.25 10.58
N HIS A 234 8.07 -15.53 10.61
CA HIS A 234 8.44 -14.60 9.54
C HIS A 234 8.65 -15.33 8.21
N ASN A 235 9.40 -16.43 8.19
CA ASN A 235 9.65 -17.23 6.99
C ASN A 235 8.37 -17.83 6.43
N ALA A 236 7.49 -18.39 7.28
CA ALA A 236 6.18 -18.87 6.86
C ALA A 236 5.31 -17.75 6.26
N LYS A 237 5.33 -16.56 6.88
CA LYS A 237 4.65 -15.37 6.34
C LYS A 237 5.21 -14.99 4.96
N MET A 238 6.53 -15.01 4.76
CA MET A 238 7.14 -14.69 3.46
C MET A 238 6.80 -15.75 2.40
N ALA A 239 6.85 -17.03 2.72
CA ALA A 239 6.46 -18.09 1.80
C ALA A 239 5.00 -17.94 1.33
N SER A 240 4.10 -17.60 2.27
CA SER A 240 2.70 -17.36 1.95
C SER A 240 2.46 -16.17 1.02
N LYS A 241 3.42 -15.24 0.87
CA LYS A 241 3.31 -14.13 -0.09
C LYS A 241 3.58 -14.54 -1.53
N VAL A 242 4.07 -15.76 -1.76
CA VAL A 242 4.27 -16.30 -3.12
C VAL A 242 3.09 -17.18 -3.51
N THR A 243 2.70 -18.13 -2.65
CA THR A 243 1.68 -19.13 -2.98
C THR A 243 0.27 -18.55 -3.05
N ARG A 244 -0.12 -17.75 -2.03
CA ARG A 244 -1.47 -17.19 -1.94
C ARG A 244 -1.88 -16.36 -3.16
N PRO A 245 -1.10 -15.35 -3.60
CA PRO A 245 -1.53 -14.58 -4.74
C PRO A 245 -1.46 -15.38 -6.04
N ALA A 246 -0.59 -16.39 -6.17
CA ALA A 246 -0.60 -17.27 -7.35
C ALA A 246 -1.95 -18.02 -7.48
N GLU A 247 -2.46 -18.58 -6.38
CA GLU A 247 -3.77 -19.24 -6.34
C GLU A 247 -4.92 -18.26 -6.63
N GLN A 248 -4.85 -17.03 -6.10
CA GLN A 248 -5.83 -15.98 -6.40
C GLN A 248 -5.85 -15.61 -7.88
N LEU A 249 -4.66 -15.43 -8.49
CA LEU A 249 -4.53 -15.07 -9.91
C LEU A 249 -5.00 -16.20 -10.82
N GLU A 250 -4.64 -17.45 -10.52
CA GLU A 250 -5.10 -18.63 -11.26
C GLU A 250 -6.63 -18.72 -11.23
N TRP A 251 -7.24 -18.61 -10.04
CA TRP A 251 -8.69 -18.66 -9.89
C TRP A 251 -9.38 -17.51 -10.64
N ALA A 252 -8.83 -16.30 -10.56
CA ALA A 252 -9.36 -15.13 -11.24
C ALA A 252 -9.04 -15.06 -12.75
N GLN A 253 -8.26 -16.01 -13.28
CA GLN A 253 -7.76 -16.03 -14.66
C GLN A 253 -6.99 -14.76 -15.03
N LEU A 254 -6.21 -14.23 -14.08
CA LEU A 254 -5.39 -13.04 -14.24
C LEU A 254 -3.92 -13.43 -14.44
N SER A 255 -3.20 -12.63 -15.23
CA SER A 255 -1.75 -12.79 -15.38
C SER A 255 -1.00 -12.11 -14.23
N GLU A 256 0.25 -12.51 -13.97
CA GLU A 256 1.12 -11.78 -13.05
C GLU A 256 1.33 -10.33 -13.53
N PRO A 257 1.27 -9.33 -12.64
CA PRO A 257 1.50 -7.94 -13.03
C PRO A 257 2.98 -7.67 -13.24
N THR A 258 3.28 -6.64 -14.01
CA THR A 258 4.65 -6.21 -14.29
C THR A 258 5.11 -5.14 -13.29
N VAL A 259 6.33 -5.29 -12.79
CA VAL A 259 6.96 -4.30 -11.89
C VAL A 259 8.31 -3.86 -12.42
N ILE A 260 8.67 -2.60 -12.14
CA ILE A 260 10.04 -2.09 -12.27
C ILE A 260 10.64 -1.91 -10.88
N HIS A 261 11.84 -2.44 -10.65
CA HIS A 261 12.62 -2.23 -9.44
C HIS A 261 13.63 -1.10 -9.63
N ILE A 262 13.51 -0.02 -8.83
CA ILE A 262 14.31 1.21 -8.94
C ILE A 262 15.09 1.51 -7.67
#